data_AF-A0A1H8AT84-F1
#
_entry.id   AF-A0A1H8AT84-F1
#
_cell.length_a   1.000
_cell.length_b   1.000
_cell.length_c   1.000
_cell.angle_alpha   90.00
_cell.angle_beta   90.00
_cell.angle_gamma   90.00
#
_symmetry.space_group_name_H-M   'P 1'
#
loop_
_entity.id
_entity.type
_entity.pdbx_description
1 polymer ?
#
loop_
_entity_poly.entity_id
_entity_poly.type
_entity_poly.pdbx_seq_one_letter_code
_entity_poly.pdbx_strand_id
1 'polypeptide(L)' 'MSIRCTVESAFFIAWNFLEGSGELGPADETANVLLDAIEAQLRRGERRQLMLANKAIDAWRAHATQSPPPQQARFG' A
#
# COMPACT_ATOMS: atom_id res chain seq x y z
N MET A 1 15.24 9.52 -17.18
CA MET A 1 14.58 9.53 -15.87
C MET A 1 14.55 8.10 -15.34
N SER A 2 15.16 7.88 -14.18
CA SER A 2 15.56 6.57 -13.64
C SER A 2 14.39 5.67 -13.26
N ILE A 3 14.42 4.43 -13.77
CA ILE A 3 13.49 3.34 -13.48
C ILE A 3 13.43 3.01 -11.97
N ARG A 4 14.50 3.30 -11.21
CA ARG A 4 14.58 3.14 -9.75
C ARG A 4 13.60 4.03 -8.96
N CYS A 5 13.20 5.18 -9.49
CA CYS A 5 12.22 6.05 -8.82
C CYS A 5 10.79 5.48 -8.87
N THR A 6 10.53 4.41 -9.62
CA THR A 6 9.15 3.93 -9.83
C THR A 6 8.59 3.26 -8.59
N VAL A 7 9.38 2.37 -7.99
CA VAL A 7 9.01 1.58 -6.82
C VAL A 7 8.99 2.45 -5.58
N GLU A 8 10.05 3.24 -5.35
CA GLU A 8 10.13 4.14 -4.19
C GLU A 8 9.02 5.20 -4.20
N SER A 9 8.72 5.81 -5.36
CA SER A 9 7.60 6.76 -5.44
C SER A 9 6.25 6.09 -5.25
N ALA A 10 6.03 4.89 -5.80
CA ALA A 10 4.78 4.17 -5.62
C ALA A 10 4.57 3.76 -4.15
N PHE A 11 5.62 3.28 -3.49
CA PHE A 11 5.62 2.96 -2.07
C PHE A 11 5.32 4.19 -1.23
N PHE A 12 5.99 5.32 -1.47
CA PHE A 12 5.78 6.54 -0.69
C PHE A 12 4.36 7.09 -0.85
N ILE A 13 3.78 7.02 -2.05
CA ILE A 13 2.38 7.41 -2.30
C ILE A 13 1.42 6.51 -1.51
N ALA A 14 1.61 5.19 -1.59
CA ALA A 14 0.75 4.23 -0.90
C ALA A 14 0.89 4.34 0.62
N TRP A 15 2.11 4.47 1.13
CA TRP A 15 2.41 4.68 2.53
C TRP A 15 1.77 5.95 3.07
N ASN A 16 1.99 7.10 2.42
CA ASN A 16 1.42 8.37 2.85
C ASN A 16 -0.12 8.37 2.82
N PHE A 17 -0.73 7.63 1.89
CA PHE A 17 -2.18 7.44 1.85
C PHE A 17 -2.71 6.62 3.04
N LEU A 18 -1.99 5.57 3.44
CA LEU A 18 -2.33 4.77 4.62
C LEU A 18 -2.09 5.56 5.91
N GLU A 19 -1.00 6.32 5.97
CA GLU A 19 -0.67 7.21 7.09
C GLU A 19 -1.71 8.29 7.28
N GLY A 20 -2.18 8.90 6.20
CA GLY A 20 -3.29 9.83 6.23
C GLY A 20 -4.64 9.20 6.61
N SER A 21 -4.82 7.89 6.41
CA SER A 21 -6.07 7.19 6.77
C SER A 21 -6.13 6.78 8.24
N GLY A 22 -5.01 6.80 8.98
CA GLY A 22 -4.97 6.38 10.38
C GLY A 22 -5.22 4.88 10.61
N GLU A 23 -5.32 4.10 9.54
CA GLU A 23 -5.40 2.63 9.50
C GLU A 23 -4.00 1.99 9.38
N LEU A 24 -2.94 2.68 9.82
CA LEU A 24 -1.64 2.04 9.94
C LEU A 24 -1.73 0.99 11.04
N GLY A 25 -1.83 -0.26 10.60
CA GLY A 25 -1.47 -1.42 11.41
C GLY A 25 0.03 -1.43 11.70
N PRO A 26 0.60 -2.59 12.02
CA PRO A 26 2.04 -2.70 12.19
C PRO A 26 2.75 -2.27 10.90
N ALA A 27 3.64 -1.29 11.04
CA ALA A 27 4.45 -0.72 9.96
C ALA A 27 5.19 -1.81 9.16
N ASP A 28 5.61 -2.87 9.85
CA ASP A 28 6.30 -4.03 9.28
C ASP A 28 5.40 -4.85 8.34
N GLU A 29 4.17 -5.13 8.75
CA GLU A 29 3.19 -5.87 7.94
C GLU A 29 2.74 -5.04 6.74
N THR A 30 2.44 -3.76 6.98
CA THR A 30 2.05 -2.82 5.93
C THR A 30 3.14 -2.71 4.86
N ALA A 31 4.40 -2.57 5.28
CA ALA A 31 5.53 -2.50 4.37
C ALA A 31 5.70 -3.79 3.56
N ASN A 32 5.60 -4.96 4.20
CA ASN A 32 5.71 -6.25 3.53
C ASN A 32 4.61 -6.45 2.47
N VAL A 33 3.35 -6.11 2.81
CA VAL A 33 2.23 -6.22 1.86
C VAL A 33 2.38 -5.27 0.69
N LEU A 34 2.78 -4.01 0.94
CA LEU A 34 3.01 -3.02 -0.11
C LEU A 34 4.16 -3.46 -1.04
N LEU A 35 5.28 -3.92 -0.48
CA LEU A 35 6.43 -4.39 -1.24
C LEU A 35 6.11 -5.63 -2.07
N ASP A 36 5.41 -6.62 -1.49
CA ASP A 36 4.98 -7.82 -2.21
C ASP A 36 4.05 -7.47 -3.39
N ALA A 37 3.07 -6.59 -3.17
CA ALA A 37 2.16 -6.15 -4.22
C ALA A 37 2.89 -5.41 -5.36
N ILE A 38 3.84 -4.53 -5.01
CA ILE A 38 4.65 -3.81 -6.01
C ILE A 38 5.55 -4.79 -6.76
N GLU A 39 6.19 -5.74 -6.08
CA GLU A 39 7.06 -6.75 -6.71
C GLU A 39 6.26 -7.69 -7.63
N ALA A 40 5.07 -8.12 -7.22
CA ALA A 40 4.17 -8.93 -8.03
C ALA A 40 3.76 -8.20 -9.33
N GLN A 41 3.48 -6.90 -9.25
CA GLN A 41 3.18 -6.08 -10.41
C GLN A 41 4.42 -5.83 -11.29
N LEU A 42 5.58 -5.64 -10.67
CA LEU A 42 6.85 -5.49 -11.39
C LEU A 42 7.20 -6.76 -12.17
N ARG A 43 6.97 -7.94 -11.56
CA ARG A 43 7.10 -9.25 -12.21
C ARG A 43 6.13 -9.44 -13.37
N ARG A 44 4.94 -8.84 -13.32
CA ARG A 44 3.98 -8.80 -14.44
C ARG A 44 4.36 -7.82 -15.55
N GLY A 45 5.41 -7.03 -15.36
CA GLY A 45 5.91 -6.05 -16.33
C GLY A 45 5.25 -4.67 -16.22
N GLU A 46 4.45 -4.43 -15.18
CA GLU A 46 3.79 -3.15 -14.96
C GLU A 46 4.81 -2.11 -14.44
N ARG A 47 5.00 -1.01 -15.17
CA ARG A 47 5.98 0.05 -14.83
C ARG A 47 5.34 1.40 -14.48
N ARG A 48 4.02 1.45 -14.36
CA ARG A 48 3.28 2.68 -14.07
C ARG A 48 3.23 2.91 -12.56
N GLN A 49 3.95 3.93 -12.07
CA GLN A 49 4.01 4.32 -10.65
C GLN A 49 2.64 4.40 -9.97
N LEU A 50 1.70 5.11 -10.57
CA LEU A 50 0.35 5.29 -10.01
C LEU A 50 -0.43 3.97 -9.93
N MET A 51 -0.23 3.08 -10.90
CA MET A 51 -0.92 1.79 -10.94
C MET A 51 -0.34 0.84 -9.89
N LEU A 52 0.98 0.86 -9.68
CA LEU A 52 1.66 0.15 -8.61
C LEU A 52 1.17 0.61 -7.23
N ALA A 53 1.11 1.93 -7.00
CA ALA A 53 0.60 2.50 -5.75
C ALA A 53 -0.85 2.11 -5.50
N ASN A 54 -1.72 2.28 -6.50
CA ASN A 54 -3.14 1.90 -6.39
C ASN A 54 -3.32 0.41 -6.12
N LYS A 55 -2.53 -0.45 -6.77
CA LYS A 55 -2.55 -1.91 -6.53
C LYS A 55 -2.06 -2.28 -5.14
N ALA A 56 -1.03 -1.60 -4.64
CA ALA A 56 -0.49 -1.83 -3.32
C ALA A 56 -1.50 -1.41 -2.23
N ILE A 57 -2.18 -0.27 -2.41
CA ILE A 57 -3.29 0.17 -1.54
C ILE A 57 -4.45 -0.83 -1.58
N ASP A 58 -4.82 -1.32 -2.77
CA ASP A 58 -5.90 -2.31 -2.94
C ASP A 58 -5.56 -3.64 -2.26
N ALA A 59 -4.32 -4.13 -2.40
CA ALA A 59 -3.83 -5.32 -1.72
C ALA A 59 -3.83 -5.16 -0.19
N TRP A 60 -3.36 -4.01 0.31
CA TRP A 60 -3.43 -3.70 1.73
C TRP A 60 -4.88 -3.62 2.21
N ARG A 61 -5.77 -2.95 1.48
CA ARG A 61 -7.20 -2.89 1.83
C ARG A 61 -7.82 -4.27 1.85
N ALA A 62 -7.53 -5.16 0.90
CA ALA A 62 -8.02 -6.52 0.90
C ALA A 62 -7.51 -7.35 2.10
N HIS A 63 -6.26 -7.13 2.51
CA HIS A 63 -5.67 -7.72 3.71
C HIS A 63 -6.29 -7.15 5.00
N ALA A 64 -6.38 -5.83 5.09
CA ALA A 64 -6.96 -5.09 6.21
C ALA A 64 -8.48 -5.25 6.32
N THR A 65 -9.19 -5.62 5.25
CA THR A 65 -10.62 -5.98 5.29
C THR A 65 -10.83 -7.41 5.81
N GLN A 66 -9.83 -8.28 5.67
CA GLN A 66 -9.84 -9.63 6.29
C GLN A 66 -9.48 -9.59 7.77
N SER A 67 -8.73 -8.58 8.20
CA SER A 67 -8.64 -8.20 9.62
C SER A 67 -9.88 -7.38 10.00
N PRO A 68 -10.60 -7.68 11.09
CA PRO A 68 -11.70 -6.80 11.51
C PRO A 68 -11.15 -5.38 11.76
N PRO A 69 -11.85 -4.32 11.33
CA PRO A 69 -11.36 -2.95 11.49
C PRO A 69 -11.16 -2.64 12.97
N PRO A 70 -10.04 -2.01 13.40
CA PRO A 70 -10.00 -1.37 14.69
C PRO A 70 -11.00 -0.21 14.65
N GLN A 71 -12.12 -0.47 15.32
CA GLN A 71 -13.22 0.42 15.61
C GLN A 71 -12.76 1.84 16.00
N GLN A 72 -12.64 2.75 15.03
CA GLN A 72 -12.62 4.20 15.24
C GLN A 72 -13.81 4.85 14.54
N ALA A 73 -15.01 4.52 15.03
CA ALA A 73 -16.21 5.30 14.79
C ALA A 73 -17.18 5.09 15.96
N ARG A 74 -16.76 5.48 17.16
CA ARG A 74 -17.70 5.64 18.29
C ARG A 74 -17.25 6.76 19.21
N PHE A 75 -17.33 7.99 18.71
CA PHE A 75 -17.56 9.14 19.56
C PHE A 75 -18.92 9.70 19.16
N GLY A 76 -19.90 9.42 20.01
CA GLY A 76 -21.24 9.99 20.06
C GLY A 76 -21.58 10.23 21.52
#